data_AF-A0A517RHD4-F1
#
_entry.id   AF-A0A517RHD4-F1
#
_cell.length_a   1.000
_cell.length_b   1.000
_cell.length_c   1.000
_cell.angle_alpha   90.00
_cell.angle_beta   90.00
_cell.angle_gamma   90.00
#
_symmetry.space_group_name_H-M   'P 1'
#
loop_
_entity.id
_entity.type
_entity.pdbx_description
1 polymer ?
#
loop_
_entity_poly.entity_id
_entity_poly.type
_entity_poly.pdbx_seq_one_letter_code
_entity_poly.pdbx_strand_id
1 'polypeptide(L)'
;MSSNNQGFVPDIESLTEQFQKLNKRKIESERDLVNAEKNLNELKQQAQDEYGTDQLNELQEKLKQIKAENERKRAEYHQTLEKIEADLAKIETEHHATDAT
;
A
#
# COMPACT_ATOMS: atom_id res chain seq x y z
N MET A 1 -21.66 -60.22 0.31
CA MET A 1 -20.50 -59.47 -0.20
C MET A 1 -20.14 -58.42 0.83
N SER A 2 -19.49 -58.83 1.93
CA SER A 2 -19.12 -57.94 3.02
C SER A 2 -17.64 -57.63 2.88
N SER A 3 -17.32 -56.51 2.23
CA SER A 3 -15.94 -56.01 2.15
C SER A 3 -15.59 -55.38 3.50
N ASN A 4 -14.91 -56.18 4.31
CA ASN A 4 -14.40 -55.83 5.63
C ASN A 4 -13.24 -54.82 5.43
N ASN A 5 -13.52 -53.53 5.64
CA ASN A 5 -12.50 -52.49 5.64
C ASN A 5 -11.72 -52.55 6.97
N GLN A 6 -10.83 -53.53 7.09
CA GLN A 6 -9.84 -53.55 8.18
C GLN A 6 -8.85 -52.42 7.92
N GLY A 7 -8.97 -51.33 8.69
CA GLY A 7 -8.05 -50.21 8.68
C GLY A 7 -6.64 -50.70 8.98
N PHE A 8 -5.75 -50.56 7.99
CA PHE A 8 -4.32 -50.77 8.16
C PHE A 8 -3.79 -49.74 9.15
N VAL A 9 -3.43 -50.17 10.36
CA VAL A 9 -2.70 -49.34 11.31
C VAL A 9 -1.25 -49.29 10.80
N PRO A 10 -0.73 -48.11 10.42
CA PRO A 10 0.65 -47.99 9.95
C PRO A 10 1.61 -48.47 11.05
N ASP A 11 2.72 -49.08 10.65
CA ASP A 11 3.76 -49.47 11.60
C ASP A 11 4.36 -48.24 12.31
N ILE A 12 5.06 -48.49 13.41
CA ILE A 12 5.63 -47.45 14.27
C ILE A 12 6.62 -46.56 13.49
N GLU A 13 7.32 -47.10 12.50
CA GLU A 13 8.28 -46.36 11.68
C GLU A 13 7.55 -45.35 10.78
N SER A 14 6.50 -45.79 10.09
CA SER A 14 5.63 -44.93 9.29
C SER A 14 4.93 -43.85 10.12
N LEU A 15 4.47 -44.17 11.34
CA LEU A 15 3.90 -43.17 12.25
C LEU A 15 4.94 -42.15 12.71
N THR A 16 6.18 -42.60 12.95
CA THR A 16 7.29 -41.73 13.36
C THR A 16 7.69 -40.79 12.22
N GLU A 17 7.79 -41.27 10.99
CA GLU A 17 8.07 -40.43 9.82
C GLU A 17 6.96 -39.39 9.58
N GLN A 18 5.70 -39.80 9.69
CA GLN A 18 4.56 -38.88 9.58
C GLN A 18 4.59 -37.81 10.66
N PHE A 19 4.88 -38.20 11.91
CA PHE A 19 5.05 -37.26 13.00
C PHE A 19 6.18 -36.27 12.73
N GLN A 20 7.35 -36.73 12.30
CA GLN A 20 8.48 -35.85 11.98
C GLN A 20 8.14 -34.85 10.87
N LYS A 21 7.44 -35.30 9.82
CA LYS A 21 6.97 -34.44 8.74
C LYS A 21 5.97 -33.39 9.23
N LEU A 22 5.01 -33.79 10.06
CA LEU A 22 4.03 -32.88 10.64
C LEU A 22 4.69 -31.87 11.58
N ASN A 23 5.63 -32.31 12.41
CA ASN A 23 6.38 -31.44 13.33
C ASN A 23 7.22 -30.42 12.56
N LYS A 24 7.88 -30.83 11.47
CA LYS A 24 8.59 -29.90 10.58
C LYS A 24 7.66 -28.84 10.01
N ARG A 25 6.51 -29.24 9.47
CA ARG A 25 5.50 -28.32 8.92
C ARG A 25 4.95 -27.36 9.97
N LYS A 26 4.74 -27.84 11.20
CA LYS A 26 4.32 -27.01 12.34
C LYS A 26 5.35 -25.92 12.62
N ILE A 27 6.62 -26.28 12.73
CA ILE A 27 7.71 -25.32 12.97
C ILE A 27 7.80 -24.28 11.84
N GLU A 28 7.70 -24.71 10.59
CA GLU A 28 7.70 -23.81 9.43
C GLU A 28 6.52 -22.82 9.50
N SER A 29 5.32 -23.31 9.82
CA SER A 29 4.10 -22.49 9.90
C SER A 29 4.15 -21.51 11.09
N GLU A 30 4.70 -21.93 12.23
CA GLU A 30 4.91 -21.07 13.40
C GLU A 30 5.89 -19.94 13.09
N ARG A 31 6.97 -20.24 12.36
CA ARG A 31 7.93 -19.22 11.91
C ARG A 31 7.28 -18.23 10.95
N ASP A 32 6.50 -18.72 9.98
CA ASP A 32 5.85 -17.88 9.00
C ASP A 32 4.78 -16.97 9.64
N LEU A 33 4.07 -17.47 10.67
CA LEU A 33 3.15 -16.67 11.48
C LEU A 33 3.88 -15.53 12.20
N VAL A 34 4.98 -15.83 12.91
CA VAL A 34 5.78 -14.81 13.61
C VAL A 34 6.27 -13.73 12.64
N ASN A 35 6.71 -14.12 11.43
CA ASN A 35 7.14 -13.17 10.41
C ASN A 35 5.98 -12.29 9.90
N ALA A 36 4.81 -12.88 9.67
CA ALA A 36 3.63 -12.14 9.22
C ALA A 36 3.15 -11.15 10.28
N GLU A 37 3.13 -11.54 11.56
CA GLU A 37 2.78 -10.67 12.69
C GLU A 37 3.77 -9.50 12.82
N LYS A 38 5.06 -9.78 12.69
CA LYS A 38 6.10 -8.73 12.70
C LYS A 38 5.86 -7.72 11.57
N ASN A 39 5.71 -8.19 10.33
CA ASN A 39 5.48 -7.32 9.18
C ASN A 39 4.19 -6.50 9.32
N LEU A 40 3.13 -7.10 9.88
CA LEU A 40 1.88 -6.40 10.15
C LEU A 40 2.08 -5.26 11.16
N ASN A 41 2.81 -5.51 12.25
CA ASN A 41 3.08 -4.48 13.25
C ASN A 41 3.95 -3.35 12.69
N GLU A 42 4.96 -3.67 11.86
CA GLU A 42 5.77 -2.67 11.17
C GLU A 42 4.92 -1.78 10.26
N LEU A 43 4.03 -2.38 9.45
CA LEU A 43 3.11 -1.64 8.58
C LEU A 43 2.15 -0.75 9.36
N LYS A 44 1.62 -1.24 10.49
CA LYS A 44 0.75 -0.45 11.36
C LYS A 44 1.48 0.74 11.97
N GLN A 45 2.71 0.53 12.44
CA GLN A 45 3.52 1.61 12.98
C GLN A 45 3.84 2.65 11.91
N GLN A 46 4.24 2.22 10.71
CA GLN A 46 4.48 3.13 9.59
C GLN A 46 3.22 3.94 9.23
N ALA A 47 2.06 3.30 9.20
CA ALA A 47 0.80 3.98 8.94
C ALA A 47 0.45 5.01 10.03
N GLN A 48 0.68 4.65 11.30
CA GLN A 48 0.51 5.55 12.44
C GLN A 48 1.48 6.74 12.38
N ASP A 49 2.75 6.52 12.00
CA ASP A 49 3.78 7.56 11.94
C ASP A 49 3.56 8.51 10.76
N GLU A 50 3.24 7.99 9.57
CA GLU A 50 3.08 8.79 8.34
C GLU A 50 1.71 9.48 8.26
N TYR A 51 0.64 8.80 8.69
CA TYR A 51 -0.73 9.26 8.48
C TYR A 51 -1.50 9.51 9.77
N GLY A 52 -0.93 9.18 10.93
CA GLY A 52 -1.58 9.32 12.24
C GLY A 52 -2.61 8.23 12.56
N THR A 53 -2.73 7.20 11.72
CA THR A 53 -3.71 6.10 11.88
C THR A 53 -3.27 4.85 11.13
N ASP A 54 -3.50 3.67 11.71
CA ASP A 54 -3.33 2.36 11.06
C ASP A 54 -4.64 1.79 10.49
N GLN A 55 -5.74 2.56 10.58
CA GLN A 55 -7.06 2.12 10.15
C GLN A 55 -7.23 2.30 8.64
N LEU A 56 -7.47 1.19 7.92
CA LEU A 56 -7.59 1.18 6.46
C LEU A 56 -8.62 2.20 5.93
N ASN A 57 -9.79 2.27 6.56
CA ASN A 57 -10.85 3.20 6.13
C ASN A 57 -10.43 4.67 6.32
N GLU A 58 -9.71 4.98 7.39
CA GLU A 58 -9.22 6.34 7.65
C GLU A 58 -8.10 6.73 6.68
N LEU A 59 -7.20 5.79 6.35
CA LEU A 59 -6.18 5.96 5.32
C LEU A 59 -6.80 6.24 3.94
N GLN A 60 -7.86 5.52 3.59
CA GLN A 60 -8.59 5.75 2.32
C GLN A 60 -9.23 7.14 2.27
N GLU A 61 -9.84 7.59 3.36
CA GLU A 61 -10.44 8.93 3.42
C GLU A 61 -9.37 10.03 3.37
N LYS A 62 -8.26 9.87 4.08
CA LYS A 62 -7.10 10.78 3.97
C LYS A 62 -6.56 10.85 2.55
N LEU A 63 -6.43 9.70 1.87
CA LEU A 63 -5.98 9.67 0.47
C LEU A 63 -6.93 10.46 -0.44
N LYS A 64 -8.23 10.33 -0.25
CA LYS A 64 -9.25 11.07 -1.00
C LYS A 64 -9.13 12.58 -0.76
N GLN A 65 -8.94 13.00 0.50
CA GLN A 65 -8.74 14.39 0.87
C GLN A 65 -7.46 14.97 0.24
N ILE A 66 -6.34 14.25 0.32
CA ILE A 66 -5.06 14.66 -0.28
C ILE A 66 -5.19 14.81 -1.80
N LYS A 67 -5.89 13.88 -2.46
CA LYS A 67 -6.13 13.97 -3.92
C LYS A 67 -6.95 15.21 -4.28
N ALA A 68 -8.05 15.46 -3.57
CA ALA A 68 -8.89 16.65 -3.81
C ALA A 68 -8.12 17.94 -3.57
N GLU A 69 -7.29 17.99 -2.51
CA GLU A 69 -6.44 19.15 -2.23
C GLU A 69 -5.39 19.36 -3.33
N ASN A 70 -4.76 18.29 -3.84
CA ASN A 70 -3.82 18.37 -4.94
C ASN A 70 -4.48 18.87 -6.24
N GLU A 71 -5.70 18.43 -6.53
CA GLU A 71 -6.47 18.93 -7.67
C GLU A 71 -6.78 20.42 -7.54
N ARG A 72 -7.21 20.87 -6.35
CA ARG A 72 -7.41 22.30 -6.07
C ARG A 72 -6.13 23.10 -6.26
N LYS A 73 -5.02 22.67 -5.65
CA LYS A 73 -3.71 23.33 -5.77
C LYS A 73 -3.24 23.40 -7.22
N ARG A 74 -3.45 22.34 -8.00
CA ARG A 74 -3.14 22.32 -9.44
C ARG A 74 -3.95 23.35 -10.23
N ALA A 75 -5.26 23.46 -9.96
CA ALA A 75 -6.11 24.44 -10.63
C ALA A 75 -5.67 25.89 -10.29
N GLU A 76 -5.40 26.17 -9.02
CA GLU A 76 -4.90 27.48 -8.57
C GLU A 76 -3.54 27.83 -9.19
N TYR A 77 -2.63 26.86 -9.26
CA TYR A 77 -1.34 27.03 -9.90
C TYR A 77 -1.49 27.34 -11.39
N HIS A 78 -2.38 26.63 -12.09
CA HIS A 78 -2.65 26.87 -13.51
C HIS A 78 -3.20 28.28 -13.76
N GLN A 79 -4.19 28.72 -12.98
CA GLN A 79 -4.74 30.09 -13.09
C GLN A 79 -3.68 31.16 -12.84
N THR A 80 -2.77 30.90 -11.89
CA THR A 80 -1.66 31.81 -11.60
C THR A 80 -0.70 31.90 -12.80
N LEU A 81 -0.42 30.76 -13.43
CA LEU A 81 0.41 30.67 -14.64
C LEU A 81 -0.20 31.44 -15.80
N GLU A 82 -1.48 31.23 -16.10
CA GLU A 82 -2.20 31.93 -17.17
C GLU A 82 -2.17 33.46 -16.96
N LYS A 83 -2.33 33.90 -15.71
CA LYS A 83 -2.23 35.32 -15.37
C LYS A 83 -0.83 35.87 -15.64
N ILE A 84 0.22 35.15 -15.21
CA ILE A 84 1.61 35.56 -15.43
C ILE A 84 1.90 35.64 -16.93
N GLU A 85 1.46 34.65 -17.71
CA GLU A 85 1.60 34.63 -19.16
C GLU A 85 0.91 35.83 -19.82
N ALA A 86 -0.32 36.16 -19.40
CA ALA A 86 -1.05 37.33 -19.88
C ALA A 86 -0.36 38.65 -19.53
N ASP A 87 0.13 38.77 -18.29
CA ASP A 87 0.85 39.96 -17.82
C ASP A 87 2.17 40.14 -18.59
N LEU A 88 2.91 39.06 -18.86
CA LEU A 88 4.13 39.07 -19.67
C LEU A 88 3.85 39.48 -21.13
N ALA A 89 2.82 38.91 -21.76
CA ALA A 89 2.44 39.25 -23.13
C ALA A 89 2.06 40.74 -23.28
N LYS A 90 1.41 41.29 -22.25
CA LYS A 90 1.08 42.72 -22.19
C LYS A 90 2.35 43.57 -22.14
N ILE A 91 3.30 43.24 -21.25
CA ILE A 91 4.59 43.95 -21.13
C ILE A 91 5.37 43.89 -22.45
N GLU A 92 5.42 42.72 -23.09
CA GLU A 92 6.09 42.52 -24.37
C GLU A 92 5.48 43.39 -25.48
N THR A 93 4.14 43.47 -25.53
CA THR A 93 3.42 44.34 -26.47
C THR A 93 3.70 45.83 -26.19
N GLU A 94 3.71 46.25 -24.92
CA GLU A 94 4.00 47.64 -24.53
C GLU A 94 5.43 48.05 -24.89
N HIS A 95 6.41 47.16 -24.69
CA HIS A 95 7.81 47.38 -25.08
C HIS A 95 7.99 47.45 -26.60
N HIS A 96 7.39 46.53 -27.36
CA HIS A 96 7.47 46.57 -28.83
C HIS A 96 6.80 47.82 -29.43
N ALA A 97 5.75 48.33 -28.80
CA ALA A 97 5.08 49.54 -29.24
C ALA A 97 5.92 50.81 -28.97
N THR A 98 6.75 50.82 -27.93
CA THR A 98 7.62 51.95 -27.58
C THR A 98 8.92 51.98 -28.39
N ASP A 99 9.45 50.82 -28.80
CA ASP A 99 10.64 50.75 -29.67
C ASP A 99 10.32 51.08 -31.15
N ALA A 100 9.05 51.08 -31.54
CA ALA A 100 8.60 51.36 -32.91
C ALA A 100 8.25 52.84 -33.18
N THR A 101 8.34 53.71 -32.16
CA THR A 101 8.11 55.18 -32.23
C THR A 101 9.39 55.95 -31.98
#